data_AF-A0A3N5PU82-F1
#
_entry.id   AF-A0A3N5PU82-F1
#
_cell.length_a   1.000
_cell.length_b   1.000
_cell.length_c   1.000
_cell.angle_alpha   90.00
_cell.angle_beta   90.00
_cell.angle_gamma   90.00
#
_symmetry.space_group_name_H-M   'P 1'
#
loop_
_entity.id
_entity.type
_entity.pdbx_description
1 polymer ?
#
loop_
_entity_poly.entity_id
_entity_poly.type
_entity_poly.pdbx_seq_one_letter_code
_entity_poly.pdbx_strand_id
1 'polypeptide(L)'
;MKKCSIVGCDQKHYAKGYCSYHYERFRKYGDPEIVFPGPRIGCLVEGCDGKHFGKGYCRKHYERFKKYGDPLKINYGGISRKENPICSIEGCENPVQARGLCSKHYKRWELYGDPLANFSRVRGECSVKGCSEPAHAHGYCNVHYDRWRRSGDPEGLVDMPKGAIEGTRYKAISVKRKTDLAQILLSRVQIDPESHCWLWEGKSLELGIGQKRFSVTRLSYATFVGDVPKGKLVCHVCDRRNCISPTHMYLGSYKSNRDDAEVSEHLQKEGGLSENKVRLVKLSFLKGKLTKEISKEFGVPEGLLEWARRKVCWGYPGKVKERPDRPVIKLARQNVLKIKALLNDGLSGSEIARQFGVSREMISRIKLGISWKHI
;
A
#
# COMPACT_ATOMS: atom_id res chain seq x y z
N MET A 1 -4.44 11.54 44.35
CA MET A 1 -4.37 12.00 42.94
C MET A 1 -4.76 10.85 42.04
N LYS A 2 -5.68 11.06 41.08
CA LYS A 2 -6.04 10.00 40.12
C LYS A 2 -4.86 9.74 39.18
N LYS A 3 -4.59 8.48 38.86
CA LYS A 3 -3.56 8.07 37.88
C LYS A 3 -4.19 7.92 36.49
N CYS A 4 -3.35 7.85 35.47
CA CYS A 4 -3.76 7.57 34.10
C CYS A 4 -4.45 6.20 34.00
N SER A 5 -5.53 6.12 33.22
CA SER A 5 -6.30 4.90 32.96
C SER A 5 -5.63 3.91 31.99
N ILE A 6 -4.39 4.18 31.57
CA ILE A 6 -3.63 3.29 30.67
C ILE A 6 -2.85 2.29 31.52
N VAL A 7 -3.00 1.00 31.22
CA VAL A 7 -2.36 -0.10 31.95
C VAL A 7 -0.83 0.09 31.88
N GLY A 8 -0.18 0.20 33.04
CA GLY A 8 1.27 0.44 33.12
C GLY A 8 1.70 1.91 33.06
N CYS A 9 0.78 2.88 33.10
CA CYS A 9 1.12 4.30 33.15
C CYS A 9 0.87 4.91 34.54
N ASP A 10 1.95 5.21 35.27
CA ASP A 10 1.88 5.82 36.61
C ASP A 10 1.75 7.35 36.62
N GLN A 11 1.62 7.97 35.45
CA GLN A 11 1.53 9.42 35.32
C GLN A 11 0.21 9.95 35.90
N LYS A 12 0.27 11.18 36.41
CA LYS A 12 -0.89 11.86 36.99
C LYS A 12 -1.97 12.08 35.93
N HIS A 13 -3.22 11.85 36.32
CA HIS A 13 -4.40 12.17 35.52
C HIS A 13 -4.45 13.67 35.20
N TYR A 14 -4.78 13.97 33.94
CA TYR A 14 -4.94 15.33 33.42
C TYR A 14 -6.38 15.57 32.95
N ALA A 15 -6.87 14.79 31.99
CA ALA A 15 -8.23 14.95 31.45
C ALA A 15 -8.76 13.64 30.82
N LYS A 16 -10.08 13.43 30.86
CA LYS A 16 -10.79 12.24 30.32
C LYS A 16 -10.25 10.87 30.77
N GLY A 17 -9.65 10.79 31.96
CA GLY A 17 -9.07 9.54 32.48
C GLY A 17 -7.59 9.36 32.13
N TYR A 18 -7.03 10.24 31.28
CA TYR A 18 -5.67 10.10 30.77
C TYR A 18 -4.71 11.13 31.38
N CYS A 19 -3.43 10.80 31.42
CA CYS A 19 -2.37 11.79 31.65
C CYS A 19 -2.28 12.76 30.45
N SER A 20 -1.56 13.87 30.60
CA SER A 20 -1.44 14.89 29.53
C SER A 20 -1.00 14.30 28.20
N TYR A 21 -0.04 13.37 28.23
CA TYR A 21 0.50 12.68 27.05
C TYR A 21 -0.53 11.79 26.34
N HIS A 22 -1.22 10.90 27.08
CA HIS A 22 -2.24 10.02 26.51
C HIS A 22 -3.50 10.80 26.12
N TYR A 23 -3.82 11.88 26.83
CA TYR A 23 -4.91 12.78 26.47
C TYR A 23 -4.62 13.50 25.14
N GLU A 24 -3.38 13.93 24.92
CA GLU A 24 -3.00 14.58 23.66
C GLU A 24 -3.00 13.59 22.48
N ARG A 25 -2.55 12.36 22.70
CA ARG A 25 -2.67 11.27 21.71
C ARG A 25 -4.11 10.94 21.40
N PHE A 26 -4.95 10.78 22.42
CA PHE A 26 -6.38 10.57 22.28
C PHE A 26 -7.06 11.72 21.52
N ARG A 27 -6.73 12.98 21.84
CA ARG A 27 -7.27 14.17 21.14
C ARG A 27 -6.88 14.21 19.66
N LYS A 28 -5.68 13.75 19.31
CA LYS A 28 -5.10 13.87 17.97
C LYS A 28 -5.40 12.66 17.07
N TYR A 29 -5.53 11.47 17.64
CA TYR A 29 -5.59 10.20 16.91
C TYR A 29 -6.75 9.30 17.34
N GLY A 30 -7.49 9.65 18.40
CA GLY A 30 -8.62 8.87 18.91
C GLY A 30 -8.23 7.64 19.73
N ASP A 31 -6.95 7.29 19.77
CA ASP A 31 -6.42 6.14 20.51
C ASP A 31 -5.29 6.63 21.46
N PRO A 32 -5.46 6.48 22.79
CA PRO A 32 -4.46 6.89 23.77
C PRO A 32 -3.21 5.98 23.77
N GLU A 33 -3.34 4.72 23.35
CA GLU A 33 -2.27 3.71 23.36
C GLU A 33 -1.51 3.64 22.03
N ILE A 34 -1.90 4.44 21.03
CA ILE A 34 -1.23 4.45 19.74
C ILE A 34 0.25 4.84 19.89
N VAL A 35 1.12 3.87 19.61
CA VAL A 35 2.58 4.07 19.56
C VAL A 35 2.98 4.10 18.09
N PHE A 36 3.17 5.30 17.54
CA PHE A 36 3.96 5.44 16.32
C PHE A 36 5.44 5.47 16.71
N PRO A 37 6.36 4.79 16.00
CA PRO A 37 7.76 5.16 16.05
C PRO A 37 7.85 6.59 15.52
N GLY A 38 7.89 7.55 16.44
CA GLY A 38 7.80 8.96 16.09
C GLY A 38 8.95 9.38 15.17
N PRO A 39 8.75 10.41 14.31
CA PRO A 39 9.89 11.11 13.73
C PRO A 39 10.70 11.71 14.88
N ARG A 40 12.01 11.44 14.92
CA ARG A 40 12.94 11.99 15.92
C ARG A 40 12.78 13.52 15.96
N ILE A 41 12.44 14.08 17.12
CA ILE A 41 12.02 15.49 17.28
C ILE A 41 13.21 16.48 17.30
N GLY A 42 14.45 16.01 17.23
CA GLY A 42 15.63 16.88 17.26
C GLY A 42 16.81 16.32 16.50
N CYS A 43 17.85 17.14 16.40
CA CYS A 43 19.14 16.72 15.91
C CYS A 43 19.85 15.86 16.97
N LEU A 44 20.49 14.77 16.56
CA LEU A 44 21.33 13.91 17.41
C LEU A 44 22.65 14.56 17.85
N VAL A 45 22.92 15.78 17.41
CA VAL A 45 24.11 16.51 17.86
C VAL A 45 23.76 17.15 19.19
N GLU A 46 24.50 16.80 20.24
CA GLU A 46 24.30 17.35 21.58
C GLU A 46 24.33 18.89 21.53
N GLY A 47 23.35 19.53 22.17
CA GLY A 47 23.18 20.98 22.15
C GLY A 47 22.62 21.57 20.85
N CYS A 48 22.14 20.76 19.89
CA CYS A 48 21.53 21.26 18.67
C CYS A 48 20.00 21.16 18.68
N ASP A 49 19.33 22.31 18.81
CA ASP A 49 17.86 22.42 18.74
C ASP A 49 17.30 22.42 17.29
N GLY A 50 18.14 22.05 16.33
CA GLY A 50 17.78 22.03 14.92
C GLY A 50 16.73 20.96 14.60
N LYS A 51 15.66 21.35 13.91
CA LYS A 51 14.62 20.43 13.44
C LYS A 51 15.23 19.30 12.61
N HIS A 52 14.84 18.07 12.94
CA HIS A 52 15.27 16.86 12.25
C HIS A 52 14.97 16.92 10.74
N PHE A 53 15.95 16.53 9.92
CA PHE A 53 15.85 16.49 8.46
C PHE A 53 16.11 15.08 7.91
N GLY A 54 17.13 14.36 8.40
CA GLY A 54 17.44 12.99 7.97
C GLY A 54 18.58 12.35 8.76
N LYS A 55 18.60 11.01 8.87
CA LYS A 55 19.57 10.23 9.69
C LYS A 55 19.68 10.70 11.16
N GLY A 56 18.62 11.30 11.71
CA GLY A 56 18.65 11.86 13.06
C GLY A 56 19.32 13.24 13.15
N TYR A 57 19.75 13.84 12.04
CA TYR A 57 20.41 15.16 12.03
C TYR A 57 19.50 16.26 11.49
N CYS A 58 19.72 17.50 11.94
CA CYS A 58 19.15 18.68 11.28
C CYS A 58 19.76 18.87 9.89
N ARG A 59 19.18 19.71 9.03
CA ARG A 59 19.65 19.87 7.64
C ARG A 59 21.15 20.17 7.53
N LYS A 60 21.68 21.06 8.39
CA LYS A 60 23.12 21.42 8.40
C LYS A 60 24.02 20.24 8.78
N HIS A 61 23.68 19.52 9.84
CA HIS A 61 24.45 18.35 10.29
C HIS A 61 24.29 17.16 9.36
N TYR A 62 23.13 17.01 8.72
CA TYR A 62 22.91 16.02 7.67
C TYR A 62 23.78 16.29 6.44
N GLU A 63 23.92 17.55 6.03
CA GLU A 63 24.78 17.94 4.91
C GLU A 63 26.27 17.73 5.22
N ARG A 64 26.72 18.06 6.44
CA ARG A 64 28.10 17.76 6.90
C ARG A 64 28.38 16.27 6.97
N PHE A 65 27.45 15.50 7.56
CA PHE A 65 27.52 14.05 7.60
C PHE A 65 27.56 13.44 6.19
N LYS A 66 26.74 13.94 5.25
CA LYS A 66 26.73 13.47 3.86
C LYS A 66 28.05 13.75 3.14
N LYS A 67 28.71 14.85 3.45
CA LYS A 67 29.95 15.29 2.79
C LYS A 67 31.21 14.69 3.40
N TYR A 68 31.25 14.53 4.72
CA TYR A 68 32.47 14.19 5.47
C TYR A 68 32.35 12.96 6.38
N GLY A 69 31.16 12.37 6.51
CA GLY A 69 30.89 11.24 7.40
C GLY A 69 30.73 11.61 8.89
N ASP A 70 30.97 12.87 9.25
CA ASP A 70 30.91 13.38 10.62
C ASP A 70 29.97 14.61 10.67
N PRO A 71 28.91 14.59 11.50
CA PRO A 71 27.96 15.70 11.62
C PRO A 71 28.57 16.95 12.28
N LEU A 72 29.64 16.81 13.07
CA LEU A 72 30.30 17.90 13.80
C LEU A 72 31.43 18.57 13.02
N LYS A 73 31.83 18.01 11.88
CA LYS A 73 32.94 18.54 11.08
C LYS A 73 32.66 19.97 10.59
N ILE A 74 33.25 20.94 11.29
CA ILE A 74 33.26 22.35 10.88
C ILE A 74 34.43 22.58 9.91
N ASN A 75 34.16 23.30 8.82
CA ASN A 75 35.23 23.90 8.04
C ASN A 75 35.78 25.05 8.88
N TYR A 76 36.94 24.86 9.52
CA TYR A 76 37.76 26.01 9.87
C TYR A 76 38.17 26.67 8.55
N GLY A 77 37.62 27.84 8.29
CA GLY A 77 38.05 28.67 7.17
C GLY A 77 39.51 29.05 7.41
N GLY A 78 40.37 28.64 6.49
CA GLY A 78 41.77 29.07 6.39
C GLY A 78 42.78 28.16 7.09
N ILE A 79 43.50 27.36 6.31
CA ILE A 79 44.97 27.37 6.16
C ILE A 79 45.38 26.33 5.08
N SER A 80 46.23 26.82 4.17
CA SER A 80 47.16 26.20 3.20
C SER A 80 46.68 25.19 2.13
N ARG A 81 47.00 25.55 0.88
CA ARG A 81 47.13 24.65 -0.28
C ARG A 81 48.22 23.60 0.00
N LYS A 82 47.94 22.32 -0.20
CA LYS A 82 48.77 21.41 -1.03
C LYS A 82 48.11 20.02 -1.13
N GLU A 83 48.11 19.53 -2.37
CA GLU A 83 47.79 18.18 -2.84
C GLU A 83 46.29 17.82 -2.89
N ASN A 84 45.72 17.88 -4.10
CA ASN A 84 44.47 17.19 -4.40
C ASN A 84 44.77 15.69 -4.34
N PRO A 85 44.19 14.94 -3.38
CA PRO A 85 44.48 13.51 -3.26
C PRO A 85 44.10 12.80 -4.57
N ILE A 86 44.97 11.88 -5.02
CA ILE A 86 44.76 11.05 -6.21
C ILE A 86 44.00 9.77 -5.85
N CYS A 87 43.32 9.19 -6.84
CA CYS A 87 42.49 8.01 -6.67
C CYS A 87 43.27 6.85 -6.05
N SER A 88 42.66 6.17 -5.07
CA SER A 88 43.21 5.00 -4.40
C SER A 88 43.24 3.72 -5.25
N ILE A 89 42.99 3.84 -6.56
CA ILE A 89 43.04 2.72 -7.49
C ILE A 89 44.40 2.77 -8.16
N GLU A 90 45.16 1.68 -8.03
CA GLU A 90 46.50 1.53 -8.58
C GLU A 90 46.51 1.86 -10.08
N GLY A 91 47.42 2.74 -10.51
CA GLY A 91 47.49 3.24 -11.88
C GLY A 91 46.44 4.31 -12.26
N CYS A 92 45.69 4.87 -11.30
CA CYS A 92 44.73 5.94 -11.55
C CYS A 92 45.17 7.30 -10.97
N GLU A 93 45.61 8.20 -11.84
CA GLU A 93 46.11 9.53 -11.43
C GLU A 93 45.01 10.59 -11.29
N ASN A 94 43.74 10.20 -11.44
CA ASN A 94 42.63 11.15 -11.38
C ASN A 94 42.39 11.67 -9.95
N PRO A 95 42.01 12.94 -9.77
CA PRO A 95 41.75 13.51 -8.46
C PRO A 95 40.55 12.84 -7.79
N VAL A 96 40.66 12.65 -6.48
CA VAL A 96 39.62 12.08 -5.62
C VAL A 96 38.41 13.01 -5.58
N GLN A 97 37.25 12.44 -5.86
CA GLN A 97 35.97 13.11 -5.71
C GLN A 97 35.34 12.78 -4.34
N ALA A 98 35.36 11.51 -3.95
CA ALA A 98 34.80 11.03 -2.68
C ALA A 98 35.34 9.62 -2.35
N ARG A 99 35.43 9.29 -1.05
CA ARG A 99 35.89 7.99 -0.53
C ARG A 99 37.27 7.53 -1.04
N GLY A 100 38.19 8.45 -1.30
CA GLY A 100 39.49 8.11 -1.88
C GLY A 100 39.44 7.68 -3.35
N LEU A 101 38.27 7.78 -4.02
CA LEU A 101 38.10 7.39 -5.41
C LEU A 101 37.89 8.62 -6.30
N CYS A 102 38.42 8.57 -7.53
CA CYS A 102 38.09 9.55 -8.57
C CYS A 102 36.64 9.41 -9.01
N SER A 103 36.14 10.38 -9.77
CA SER A 103 34.74 10.39 -10.20
C SER A 103 34.28 9.14 -10.95
N LYS A 104 35.16 8.55 -11.78
CA LYS A 104 34.86 7.32 -12.52
C LYS A 104 34.76 6.10 -11.61
N HIS A 105 35.73 5.92 -10.71
CA HIS A 105 35.78 4.80 -9.78
C HIS A 105 34.74 4.93 -8.65
N TYR A 106 34.47 6.15 -8.20
CA TYR A 106 33.39 6.44 -7.28
C TYR A 106 32.03 6.09 -7.89
N LYS A 107 31.80 6.43 -9.17
CA LYS A 107 30.56 6.09 -9.88
C LYS A 107 30.40 4.60 -10.12
N ARG A 108 31.49 3.86 -10.39
CA ARG A 108 31.48 2.39 -10.48
C ARG A 108 31.16 1.76 -9.12
N TRP A 109 31.80 2.24 -8.05
CA TRP A 109 31.50 1.81 -6.69
C TRP A 109 30.05 2.11 -6.28
N GLU A 110 29.53 3.31 -6.55
CA GLU A 110 28.16 3.71 -6.21
C GLU A 110 27.12 2.79 -6.87
N LEU A 111 27.40 2.37 -8.10
CA LEU A 111 26.48 1.54 -8.88
C LEU A 111 26.67 0.03 -8.64
N TYR A 112 27.88 -0.43 -8.31
CA TYR A 112 28.20 -1.87 -8.33
C TYR A 112 28.92 -2.39 -7.08
N GLY A 113 29.29 -1.52 -6.14
CA GLY A 113 30.06 -1.88 -4.95
C GLY A 113 31.54 -2.13 -5.20
N ASP A 114 31.97 -2.22 -6.47
CA ASP A 114 33.35 -2.45 -6.90
C ASP A 114 33.83 -1.29 -7.80
N PRO A 115 34.89 -0.55 -7.41
CA PRO A 115 35.48 0.51 -8.23
C PRO A 115 36.05 0.04 -9.59
N LEU A 116 36.38 -1.25 -9.74
CA LEU A 116 37.00 -1.83 -10.93
C LEU A 116 36.03 -2.61 -11.85
N ALA A 117 34.74 -2.65 -11.52
CA ALA A 117 33.76 -3.44 -12.25
C ALA A 117 33.81 -3.21 -13.79
N ASN A 118 34.03 -4.29 -14.55
CA ASN A 118 34.09 -4.30 -16.01
C ASN A 118 32.79 -4.86 -16.62
N PHE A 119 32.23 -4.16 -17.61
CA PHE A 119 30.91 -4.45 -18.17
C PHE A 119 31.00 -5.40 -19.35
N SER A 120 30.93 -6.70 -19.07
CA SER A 120 30.57 -7.70 -20.07
C SER A 120 29.50 -8.61 -19.48
N ARG A 121 28.24 -8.33 -19.85
CA ARG A 121 27.02 -9.16 -19.71
C ARG A 121 27.14 -10.43 -18.85
N VAL A 122 26.58 -10.42 -17.64
CA VAL A 122 25.31 -11.10 -17.26
C VAL A 122 24.82 -10.41 -15.97
N ARG A 123 23.65 -9.77 -15.99
CA ARG A 123 23.00 -9.36 -14.74
C ARG A 123 22.37 -10.62 -14.15
N GLY A 124 22.97 -11.19 -13.11
CA GLY A 124 22.41 -12.33 -12.39
C GLY A 124 21.04 -12.02 -11.79
N GLU A 125 20.38 -13.02 -11.20
CA GLU A 125 19.11 -12.83 -10.49
C GLU A 125 19.31 -12.01 -9.20
N CYS A 126 18.26 -11.32 -8.76
CA CYS A 126 18.28 -10.60 -7.49
C CYS A 126 18.57 -11.54 -6.32
N SER A 127 19.52 -11.19 -5.46
CA SER A 127 19.88 -11.96 -4.25
C SER A 127 18.80 -12.01 -3.16
N VAL A 128 17.63 -11.43 -3.38
CA VAL A 128 16.50 -11.45 -2.43
C VAL A 128 15.69 -12.71 -2.68
N LYS A 129 15.50 -13.53 -1.65
CA LYS A 129 14.84 -14.83 -1.76
C LYS A 129 13.42 -14.68 -2.32
N GLY A 130 13.15 -15.30 -3.47
CA GLY A 130 11.85 -15.22 -4.14
C GLY A 130 11.66 -14.02 -5.08
N CYS A 131 12.73 -13.27 -5.37
CA CYS A 131 12.72 -12.21 -6.38
C CYS A 131 13.40 -12.70 -7.66
N SER A 132 12.62 -12.89 -8.73
CA SER A 132 13.10 -13.31 -10.05
C SER A 132 13.53 -12.14 -10.95
N GLU A 133 13.62 -10.93 -10.41
CA GLU A 133 13.99 -9.75 -11.18
C GLU A 133 15.51 -9.69 -11.41
N PRO A 134 15.97 -9.17 -12.57
CA PRO A 134 17.40 -9.04 -12.84
C PRO A 134 18.08 -8.11 -11.84
N ALA A 135 19.23 -8.51 -11.31
CA ALA A 135 20.06 -7.68 -10.46
C ALA A 135 20.56 -6.46 -11.23
N HIS A 136 20.29 -5.27 -10.70
CA HIS A 136 20.72 -4.00 -11.25
C HIS A 136 22.05 -3.54 -10.65
N ALA A 137 22.16 -3.58 -9.32
CA ALA A 137 23.25 -3.01 -8.54
C ALA A 137 23.38 -3.72 -7.18
N HIS A 138 24.60 -3.98 -6.70
CA HIS A 138 24.88 -4.72 -5.45
C HIS A 138 24.23 -6.12 -5.35
N GLY A 139 24.03 -6.81 -6.47
CA GLY A 139 23.31 -8.10 -6.50
C GLY A 139 21.79 -7.98 -6.31
N TYR A 140 21.26 -6.76 -6.22
CA TYR A 140 19.84 -6.50 -6.02
C TYR A 140 19.19 -5.94 -7.28
N CYS A 141 17.93 -6.28 -7.53
CA CYS A 141 17.12 -5.60 -8.55
C CYS A 141 16.97 -4.11 -8.21
N ASN A 142 16.55 -3.29 -9.17
CA ASN A 142 16.38 -1.84 -8.96
C ASN A 142 15.62 -1.49 -7.67
N VAL A 143 14.55 -2.25 -7.36
CA VAL A 143 13.70 -2.01 -6.18
C VAL A 143 14.44 -2.37 -4.89
N HIS A 144 15.08 -3.54 -4.84
CA HIS A 144 15.80 -4.01 -3.65
C HIS A 144 17.10 -3.23 -3.42
N TYR A 145 17.74 -2.78 -4.50
CA TYR A 145 18.87 -1.86 -4.42
C TYR A 145 18.44 -0.51 -3.81
N ASP A 146 17.30 0.04 -4.26
CA ASP A 146 16.79 1.30 -3.72
C ASP A 146 16.36 1.19 -2.25
N ARG A 147 15.86 0.02 -1.82
CA ARG A 147 15.58 -0.28 -0.40
C ARG A 147 16.86 -0.37 0.41
N TRP A 148 17.80 -1.22 -0.02
CA TRP A 148 19.11 -1.36 0.60
C TRP A 148 19.85 -0.02 0.75
N ARG A 149 19.82 0.83 -0.29
CA ARG A 149 20.43 2.17 -0.25
C ARG A 149 19.84 3.09 0.83
N ARG A 150 18.58 2.89 1.22
CA ARG A 150 17.84 3.76 2.15
C ARG A 150 17.86 3.25 3.58
N SER A 151 17.73 1.94 3.79
CA SER A 151 17.57 1.31 5.11
C SER A 151 18.73 0.39 5.50
N GLY A 152 19.61 0.03 4.56
CA GLY A 152 20.61 -1.03 4.74
C GLY A 152 20.03 -2.45 4.64
N ASP A 153 18.71 -2.57 4.49
CA ASP A 153 17.97 -3.83 4.43
C ASP A 153 17.22 -3.93 3.08
N PRO A 154 17.58 -4.87 2.20
CA PRO A 154 16.94 -5.04 0.88
C PRO A 154 15.48 -5.53 0.98
N GLU A 155 15.10 -6.18 2.08
CA GLU A 155 13.74 -6.72 2.33
C GLU A 155 12.89 -5.80 3.24
N GLY A 156 13.52 -4.81 3.87
CA GLY A 156 12.90 -3.91 4.83
C GLY A 156 11.71 -3.11 4.27
N LEU A 157 10.59 -3.16 5.00
CA LEU A 157 9.38 -2.38 4.72
C LEU A 157 9.53 -0.96 5.29
N VAL A 158 10.11 -0.03 4.52
CA VAL A 158 10.01 1.41 4.79
C VAL A 158 9.85 2.24 3.51
N ASP A 159 8.85 3.14 3.54
CA ASP A 159 8.48 4.20 2.60
C ASP A 159 8.70 3.96 1.09
N MET A 160 7.58 3.74 0.39
CA MET A 160 7.53 3.58 -1.07
C MET A 160 8.06 4.81 -1.83
N PRO A 161 8.86 4.62 -2.91
CA PRO A 161 9.48 5.70 -3.68
C PRO A 161 8.51 6.60 -4.45
N LYS A 162 8.93 7.86 -4.58
CA LYS A 162 8.47 8.79 -5.61
C LYS A 162 8.93 8.30 -6.99
N GLY A 163 8.00 8.06 -7.90
CA GLY A 163 8.21 8.14 -9.34
C GLY A 163 8.36 6.82 -10.08
N ALA A 164 7.58 6.73 -11.17
CA ALA A 164 7.66 5.81 -12.31
C ALA A 164 7.09 4.39 -12.15
N ILE A 165 5.79 4.25 -12.43
CA ILE A 165 5.26 3.08 -13.16
C ILE A 165 4.34 3.62 -14.26
N GLU A 166 4.52 3.14 -15.49
CA GLU A 166 3.73 3.54 -16.66
C GLU A 166 2.28 3.02 -16.57
N GLY A 167 1.32 3.84 -17.03
CA GLY A 167 -0.05 3.39 -17.30
C GLY A 167 -1.19 3.95 -16.44
N THR A 168 -0.93 4.78 -15.41
CA THR A 168 -2.01 5.36 -14.58
C THR A 168 -2.42 6.75 -15.06
N ARG A 169 -3.74 7.00 -15.13
CA ARG A 169 -4.37 8.30 -15.51
C ARG A 169 -4.09 9.45 -14.51
N TYR A 170 -3.28 9.21 -13.48
CA TYR A 170 -3.07 10.05 -12.29
C TYR A 170 -1.63 10.57 -12.14
N LYS A 171 -0.83 10.52 -13.22
CA LYS A 171 0.62 10.84 -13.27
C LYS A 171 1.07 12.26 -12.87
N ALA A 172 0.19 13.17 -12.41
CA ALA A 172 0.48 14.61 -12.44
C ALA A 172 0.30 15.39 -11.11
N ILE A 173 0.50 14.78 -9.94
CA ILE A 173 0.45 15.51 -8.66
C ILE A 173 1.85 15.48 -8.01
N SER A 174 2.54 16.62 -7.98
CA SER A 174 3.86 16.75 -7.35
C SER A 174 3.77 16.55 -5.83
N VAL A 175 4.90 16.21 -5.19
CA VAL A 175 4.93 15.89 -3.74
C VAL A 175 4.49 17.05 -2.85
N LYS A 176 4.80 18.30 -3.25
CA LYS A 176 4.28 19.53 -2.61
C LYS A 176 2.74 19.58 -2.66
N ARG A 177 2.15 19.13 -3.77
CA ARG A 177 0.69 19.07 -3.98
C ARG A 177 0.00 17.91 -3.25
N LYS A 178 0.69 16.82 -2.86
CA LYS A 178 0.08 15.74 -2.05
C LYS A 178 -0.15 16.18 -0.60
N THR A 179 0.77 16.94 0.01
CA THR A 179 0.57 17.54 1.34
C THR A 179 -0.54 18.58 1.32
N ASP A 180 -0.64 19.38 0.26
CA ASP A 180 -1.72 20.35 0.08
C ASP A 180 -3.07 19.63 -0.11
N LEU A 181 -3.10 18.54 -0.88
CA LEU A 181 -4.31 17.75 -1.10
C LEU A 181 -4.81 17.07 0.18
N ALA A 182 -3.91 16.49 0.98
CA ALA A 182 -4.27 15.92 2.27
C ALA A 182 -4.90 16.99 3.19
N GLN A 183 -4.31 18.18 3.25
CA GLN A 183 -4.86 19.30 4.03
C GLN A 183 -6.22 19.78 3.49
N ILE A 184 -6.39 19.86 2.17
CA ILE A 184 -7.66 20.21 1.53
C ILE A 184 -8.75 19.18 1.82
N LEU A 185 -8.40 17.90 1.81
CA LEU A 185 -9.32 16.81 2.12
C LEU A 185 -9.72 16.85 3.60
N LEU A 186 -8.75 16.97 4.51
CA LEU A 186 -9.02 16.97 5.96
C LEU A 186 -9.71 18.25 6.45
N SER A 187 -9.57 19.38 5.76
CA SER A 187 -10.21 20.65 6.18
C SER A 187 -11.72 20.70 5.96
N ARG A 188 -12.30 19.72 5.27
CA ARG A 188 -13.75 19.62 4.99
C ARG A 188 -14.31 18.25 5.37
N VAL A 189 -13.76 17.68 6.44
CA VAL A 189 -14.20 16.40 7.00
C VAL A 189 -14.86 16.66 8.33
N GLN A 190 -16.12 16.23 8.44
CA GLN A 190 -16.77 15.99 9.72
C GLN A 190 -16.61 14.52 10.08
N ILE A 191 -16.09 14.23 11.26
CA ILE A 191 -15.99 12.85 11.74
C ILE A 191 -17.28 12.49 12.47
N ASP A 192 -17.98 11.49 11.94
CA ASP A 192 -19.15 10.91 12.59
C ASP A 192 -18.71 10.12 13.83
N PRO A 193 -19.16 10.45 15.05
CA PRO A 193 -18.60 9.89 16.28
C PRO A 193 -18.97 8.42 16.50
N GLU A 194 -20.07 7.94 15.91
CA GLU A 194 -20.51 6.55 16.05
C GLU A 194 -19.84 5.66 14.99
N SER A 195 -20.01 6.05 13.73
CA SER A 195 -19.51 5.29 12.60
C SER A 195 -18.02 5.53 12.34
N HIS A 196 -17.41 6.59 12.88
CA HIS A 196 -16.05 7.03 12.57
C HIS A 196 -15.83 7.34 11.08
N CYS A 197 -16.92 7.55 10.32
CA CYS A 197 -16.83 7.98 8.93
C CYS A 197 -16.28 9.40 8.85
N TRP A 198 -15.42 9.63 7.86
CA TRP A 198 -14.95 10.97 7.51
C TRP A 198 -15.89 11.53 6.46
N LEU A 199 -16.95 12.21 6.89
CA LEU A 199 -17.97 12.74 6.01
C LEU A 199 -17.44 13.99 5.31
N TRP A 200 -17.30 13.91 4.00
CA TRP A 200 -16.91 15.05 3.17
C TRP A 200 -18.04 16.06 3.07
N GLU A 201 -17.74 17.32 3.41
CA GLU A 201 -18.69 18.44 3.44
C GLU A 201 -18.55 19.39 2.24
N GLY A 202 -17.81 18.98 1.20
CA GLY A 202 -17.73 19.77 -0.02
C GLY A 202 -19.06 19.82 -0.77
N LYS A 203 -19.31 20.92 -1.49
CA LYS A 203 -20.49 21.12 -2.35
C LYS A 203 -20.71 20.02 -3.40
N SER A 204 -19.70 19.20 -3.68
CA SER A 204 -19.72 18.10 -4.63
C SER A 204 -18.83 16.96 -4.12
N LEU A 205 -19.14 15.72 -4.53
CA LEU A 205 -18.30 14.53 -4.33
C LEU A 205 -17.11 14.46 -5.31
N GLU A 206 -16.88 15.54 -6.05
CA GLU A 206 -15.69 15.71 -6.86
C GLU A 206 -14.95 16.98 -6.47
N LEU A 207 -13.62 16.89 -6.46
CA LEU A 207 -12.73 18.02 -6.26
C LEU A 207 -12.00 18.34 -7.56
N GLY A 208 -12.03 19.62 -7.94
CA GLY A 208 -11.26 20.14 -9.07
C GLY A 208 -9.78 20.26 -8.69
N ILE A 209 -8.90 19.67 -9.50
CA ILE A 209 -7.45 19.83 -9.41
C ILE A 209 -6.96 20.26 -10.80
N GLY A 210 -6.64 21.55 -10.96
CA GLY A 210 -6.42 22.16 -12.26
C GLY A 210 -7.70 22.14 -13.10
N GLN A 211 -7.60 21.79 -14.39
CA GLN A 211 -8.74 21.69 -15.30
C GLN A 211 -9.53 20.37 -15.17
N LYS A 212 -9.10 19.45 -14.29
CA LYS A 212 -9.71 18.12 -14.16
C LYS A 212 -10.47 17.99 -12.85
N ARG A 213 -11.56 17.23 -12.88
CA ARG A 213 -12.35 16.86 -11.70
C ARG A 213 -12.07 15.41 -11.33
N PHE A 214 -12.01 15.14 -10.03
CA PHE A 214 -11.75 13.81 -9.52
C PHE A 214 -12.67 13.49 -8.36
N SER A 215 -13.17 12.25 -8.31
CA SER A 215 -13.88 11.72 -7.15
C SER A 215 -13.08 11.93 -5.86
N VAL A 216 -13.70 12.50 -4.83
CA VAL A 216 -13.06 12.76 -3.53
C VAL A 216 -12.68 11.47 -2.81
N THR A 217 -13.49 10.43 -2.95
CA THR A 217 -13.20 9.07 -2.45
C THR A 217 -11.91 8.54 -3.06
N ARG A 218 -11.78 8.64 -4.39
CA ARG A 218 -10.60 8.15 -5.10
C ARG A 218 -9.36 8.99 -4.81
N LEU A 219 -9.52 10.31 -4.67
CA LEU A 219 -8.45 11.20 -4.23
C LEU A 219 -7.99 10.88 -2.81
N SER A 220 -8.92 10.64 -1.89
CA SER A 220 -8.61 10.28 -0.51
C SER A 220 -7.81 8.97 -0.46
N TYR A 221 -8.29 7.93 -1.16
CA TYR A 221 -7.55 6.67 -1.28
C TYR A 221 -6.14 6.88 -1.84
N ALA A 222 -6.00 7.62 -2.95
CA ALA A 222 -4.71 7.92 -3.57
C ALA A 222 -3.76 8.76 -2.68
N THR A 223 -4.32 9.54 -1.75
CA THR A 223 -3.59 10.43 -0.87
C THR A 223 -3.09 9.70 0.38
N PHE A 224 -3.96 8.91 1.02
CA PHE A 224 -3.70 8.32 2.34
C PHE A 224 -3.38 6.82 2.31
N VAL A 225 -3.79 6.09 1.26
CA VAL A 225 -3.58 4.64 1.15
C VAL A 225 -2.54 4.33 0.08
N GLY A 226 -2.76 4.77 -1.15
CA GLY A 226 -1.86 4.49 -2.27
C GLY A 226 -2.56 4.58 -3.62
N ASP A 227 -1.79 4.42 -4.69
CA ASP A 227 -2.32 4.56 -6.04
C ASP A 227 -3.42 3.53 -6.33
N VAL A 228 -4.43 3.94 -7.09
CA VAL A 228 -5.52 3.06 -7.51
C VAL A 228 -5.19 2.47 -8.88
N PRO A 229 -4.97 1.15 -8.99
CA PRO A 229 -4.62 0.52 -10.26
C PRO A 229 -5.69 0.73 -11.33
N LYS A 230 -5.29 0.61 -12.60
CA LYS A 230 -6.22 0.68 -13.74
C LYS A 230 -7.24 -0.45 -13.65
N GLY A 231 -8.51 -0.16 -13.88
CA GLY A 231 -9.60 -1.13 -13.82
C GLY A 231 -10.08 -1.50 -12.40
N LYS A 232 -9.42 -1.02 -11.34
CA LYS A 232 -9.88 -1.20 -9.95
C LYS A 232 -10.74 -0.02 -9.49
N LEU A 233 -11.74 -0.35 -8.70
CA LEU A 233 -12.64 0.57 -8.01
C LEU A 233 -12.14 0.80 -6.58
N VAL A 234 -12.43 2.00 -6.06
CA VAL A 234 -12.33 2.27 -4.62
C VAL A 234 -13.72 2.03 -4.07
N CYS A 235 -13.87 0.95 -3.32
CA CYS A 235 -15.13 0.51 -2.73
C CYS A 235 -15.15 0.93 -1.26
N HIS A 236 -16.32 1.34 -0.78
CA HIS A 236 -16.53 1.60 0.63
C HIS A 236 -16.94 0.32 1.36
N VAL A 237 -16.54 0.19 2.62
CA VAL A 237 -17.17 -0.79 3.54
C VAL A 237 -18.39 -0.21 4.26
N CYS A 238 -18.48 1.11 4.31
CA CYS A 238 -19.65 1.84 4.80
C CYS A 238 -20.57 2.22 3.62
N ASP A 239 -21.88 2.20 3.82
CA ASP A 239 -22.84 2.53 2.76
C ASP A 239 -23.02 4.06 2.54
N ARG A 240 -22.00 4.85 2.91
CA ARG A 240 -21.99 6.32 2.84
C ARG A 240 -21.10 6.81 1.70
N ARG A 241 -21.73 7.31 0.63
CA ARG A 241 -21.05 7.81 -0.59
C ARG A 241 -20.09 8.98 -0.35
N ASN A 242 -20.35 9.82 0.64
CA ASN A 242 -19.50 10.96 1.00
C ASN A 242 -18.43 10.61 2.05
N CYS A 243 -18.33 9.37 2.50
CA CYS A 243 -17.25 8.96 3.39
C CYS A 243 -15.93 8.95 2.61
N ILE A 244 -14.93 9.69 3.12
CA ILE A 244 -13.59 9.72 2.56
C ILE A 244 -12.53 9.10 3.50
N SER A 245 -12.94 8.31 4.49
CA SER A 245 -11.99 7.69 5.42
C SER A 245 -11.16 6.61 4.72
N PRO A 246 -9.81 6.68 4.77
CA PRO A 246 -8.95 5.68 4.12
C PRO A 246 -9.08 4.29 4.73
N THR A 247 -9.48 4.20 6.01
CA THR A 247 -9.69 2.92 6.70
C THR A 247 -11.04 2.28 6.37
N HIS A 248 -11.95 3.02 5.73
CA HIS A 248 -13.27 2.54 5.29
C HIS A 248 -13.30 2.21 3.79
N MET A 249 -12.14 2.09 3.14
CA MET A 249 -12.03 1.84 1.71
C MET A 249 -11.18 0.62 1.40
N TYR A 250 -11.50 -0.05 0.30
CA TYR A 250 -10.70 -1.14 -0.25
C TYR A 250 -10.71 -1.12 -1.78
N LEU A 251 -9.75 -1.81 -2.39
CA LEU A 251 -9.71 -1.97 -3.85
C LEU A 251 -10.55 -3.17 -4.27
N GLY A 252 -11.57 -2.91 -5.06
CA GLY A 252 -12.48 -3.93 -5.58
C GLY A 252 -12.56 -3.94 -7.10
N SER A 253 -13.14 -5.01 -7.64
CA SER A 253 -13.70 -5.01 -8.99
C SER A 253 -15.19 -4.62 -8.94
N TYR A 254 -15.79 -4.32 -10.08
CA TYR A 254 -17.25 -4.15 -10.17
C TYR A 254 -18.01 -5.35 -9.61
N LYS A 255 -17.50 -6.56 -9.83
CA LYS A 255 -18.06 -7.79 -9.28
C LYS A 255 -17.95 -7.80 -7.75
N SER A 256 -16.77 -7.52 -7.20
CA SER A 256 -16.58 -7.47 -5.74
C SER A 256 -17.48 -6.43 -5.07
N ASN A 257 -17.70 -5.28 -5.71
CA ASN A 257 -18.59 -4.24 -5.17
C ASN A 257 -20.05 -4.69 -5.14
N ARG A 258 -20.50 -5.41 -6.18
CA ARG A 258 -21.85 -5.98 -6.21
C ARG A 258 -22.02 -7.08 -5.17
N ASP A 259 -21.04 -7.97 -5.09
CA ASP A 259 -21.01 -9.07 -4.12
C ASP A 259 -21.04 -8.50 -2.68
N ASP A 260 -20.38 -7.35 -2.41
CA ASP A 260 -20.41 -6.67 -1.11
C ASP A 260 -21.79 -6.13 -0.73
N ALA A 261 -22.50 -5.51 -1.69
CA ALA A 261 -23.87 -5.06 -1.45
C ALA A 261 -24.78 -6.23 -1.06
N GLU A 262 -24.66 -7.36 -1.76
CA GLU A 262 -25.44 -8.56 -1.47
C GLU A 262 -25.10 -9.17 -0.09
N VAL A 263 -23.81 -9.19 0.28
CA VAL A 263 -23.40 -9.63 1.62
C VAL A 263 -23.97 -8.72 2.71
N SER A 264 -23.98 -7.42 2.48
CA SER A 264 -24.51 -6.43 3.43
C SER A 264 -25.98 -6.69 3.70
N GLU A 265 -26.77 -6.83 2.64
CA GLU A 265 -28.19 -7.10 2.71
C GLU A 265 -28.47 -8.41 3.46
N HIS A 266 -27.71 -9.47 3.16
CA HIS A 266 -27.89 -10.77 3.80
C HIS A 266 -27.51 -10.76 5.28
N LEU A 267 -26.44 -10.06 5.66
CA LEU A 267 -26.06 -9.91 7.07
C LEU A 267 -27.13 -9.14 7.88
N GLN A 268 -27.80 -8.16 7.26
CA GLN A 268 -28.90 -7.45 7.92
C GLN A 268 -30.13 -8.34 8.07
N LYS A 269 -30.54 -9.02 6.99
CA LYS A 269 -31.77 -9.84 6.97
C LYS A 269 -31.65 -11.14 7.77
N GLU A 270 -30.66 -11.97 7.47
CA GLU A 270 -30.50 -13.29 8.08
C GLU A 270 -29.74 -13.23 9.41
N GLY A 271 -28.83 -12.26 9.56
CA GLY A 271 -28.08 -12.09 10.79
C GLY A 271 -28.77 -11.18 11.81
N GLY A 272 -29.82 -10.44 11.41
CA GLY A 272 -30.46 -9.44 12.27
C GLY A 272 -29.53 -8.29 12.67
N LEU A 273 -28.49 -8.01 11.88
CA LEU A 273 -27.51 -6.97 12.19
C LEU A 273 -28.02 -5.58 11.77
N SER A 274 -27.79 -4.58 12.61
CA SER A 274 -27.92 -3.18 12.18
C SER A 274 -26.85 -2.81 11.15
N GLU A 275 -27.08 -1.77 10.34
CA GLU A 275 -26.11 -1.26 9.36
C GLU A 275 -24.73 -1.00 10.01
N ASN A 276 -24.72 -0.41 11.21
CA ASN A 276 -23.49 -0.17 11.96
C ASN A 276 -22.78 -1.47 12.38
N LYS A 277 -23.51 -2.52 12.78
CA LYS A 277 -22.89 -3.83 13.09
C LYS A 277 -22.33 -4.49 11.82
N VAL A 278 -23.06 -4.45 10.70
CA VAL A 278 -22.56 -4.98 9.42
C VAL A 278 -21.26 -4.29 9.01
N ARG A 279 -21.21 -2.96 9.12
CA ARG A 279 -20.00 -2.17 8.86
C ARG A 279 -18.82 -2.59 9.76
N LEU A 280 -19.04 -2.79 11.06
CA LEU A 280 -18.00 -3.22 12.01
C LEU A 280 -17.49 -4.64 11.71
N VAL A 281 -18.38 -5.55 11.29
CA VAL A 281 -18.01 -6.89 10.80
C VAL A 281 -17.11 -6.79 9.56
N LYS A 282 -17.48 -6.00 8.56
CA LYS A 282 -16.65 -5.77 7.35
C LYS A 282 -15.29 -5.16 7.68
N LEU A 283 -15.24 -4.17 8.57
CA LEU A 283 -13.99 -3.57 9.04
C LEU A 283 -13.10 -4.58 9.76
N SER A 284 -13.68 -5.51 10.50
CA SER A 284 -12.95 -6.58 11.17
C SER A 284 -12.31 -7.54 10.17
N PHE A 285 -13.02 -7.88 9.09
CA PHE A 285 -12.43 -8.65 7.98
C PHE A 285 -11.28 -7.88 7.30
N LEU A 286 -11.44 -6.58 7.03
CA LEU A 286 -10.35 -5.77 6.46
C LEU A 286 -9.12 -5.70 7.36
N LYS A 287 -9.31 -5.69 8.68
CA LYS A 287 -8.23 -5.74 9.67
C LYS A 287 -7.59 -7.13 9.79
N GLY A 288 -8.09 -8.13 9.05
CA GLY A 288 -7.56 -9.48 9.04
C GLY A 288 -8.00 -10.35 10.22
N LYS A 289 -9.02 -9.94 10.99
CA LYS A 289 -9.57 -10.76 12.07
C LYS A 289 -10.13 -12.07 11.50
N LEU A 290 -9.97 -13.15 12.27
CA LEU A 290 -10.50 -14.45 11.94
C LEU A 290 -12.01 -14.49 12.15
N THR A 291 -12.70 -15.33 11.36
CA THR A 291 -14.15 -15.53 11.42
C THR A 291 -14.64 -15.83 12.86
N LYS A 292 -13.89 -16.66 13.59
CA LYS A 292 -14.16 -17.01 14.99
C LYS A 292 -14.09 -15.81 15.94
N GLU A 293 -13.14 -14.91 15.74
CA GLU A 293 -12.99 -13.70 16.55
C GLU A 293 -14.17 -12.75 16.32
N ILE A 294 -14.54 -12.56 15.05
CA ILE A 294 -15.67 -11.73 14.64
C ILE A 294 -16.99 -12.31 15.16
N SER A 295 -17.15 -13.62 15.10
CA SER A 295 -18.33 -14.30 15.63
C SER A 295 -18.51 -14.04 17.12
N LYS A 296 -17.43 -14.20 17.91
CA LYS A 296 -17.45 -13.94 19.35
C LYS A 296 -17.74 -12.48 19.68
N GLU A 297 -17.17 -11.55 18.92
CA GLU A 297 -17.30 -10.11 19.16
C GLU A 297 -18.70 -9.57 18.84
N PHE A 298 -19.31 -10.05 17.74
CA PHE A 298 -20.57 -9.49 17.24
C PHE A 298 -21.78 -10.41 17.43
N GLY A 299 -21.59 -11.63 17.94
CA GLY A 299 -22.66 -12.62 18.13
C GLY A 299 -23.23 -13.16 16.82
N VAL A 300 -22.42 -13.19 15.75
CA VAL A 300 -22.86 -13.62 14.41
C VAL A 300 -22.44 -15.07 14.16
N PRO A 301 -23.30 -15.95 13.62
CA PRO A 301 -22.93 -17.33 13.30
C PRO A 301 -21.70 -17.42 12.38
N GLU A 302 -20.72 -18.26 12.75
CA GLU A 302 -19.47 -18.43 11.98
C GLU A 302 -19.74 -18.85 10.53
N GLY A 303 -20.75 -19.68 10.27
CA GLY A 303 -21.11 -20.10 8.91
C GLY A 303 -21.57 -18.94 8.02
N LEU A 304 -22.32 -17.99 8.57
CA LEU A 304 -22.76 -16.78 7.87
C LEU A 304 -21.58 -15.85 7.56
N LEU A 305 -20.66 -15.71 8.52
CA LEU A 305 -19.42 -14.94 8.34
C LEU A 305 -18.47 -15.57 7.31
N GLU A 306 -18.37 -16.90 7.28
CA GLU A 306 -17.53 -17.62 6.32
C GLU A 306 -18.11 -17.54 4.90
N TRP A 307 -19.44 -17.64 4.76
CA TRP A 307 -20.13 -17.34 3.50
C TRP A 307 -19.80 -15.93 2.99
N ALA A 308 -19.93 -14.93 3.87
CA ALA A 308 -19.66 -13.53 3.55
C ALA A 308 -18.21 -13.33 3.08
N ARG A 309 -17.25 -13.89 3.83
CA ARG A 309 -15.81 -13.84 3.52
C ARG A 309 -15.46 -14.51 2.19
N ARG A 310 -16.11 -15.61 1.84
CA ARG A 310 -15.86 -16.34 0.57
C ARG A 310 -16.44 -15.63 -0.65
N LYS A 311 -17.42 -14.75 -0.43
CA LYS A 311 -18.13 -14.02 -1.47
C LYS A 311 -17.45 -12.70 -1.82
N VAL A 312 -16.91 -12.01 -0.82
CA VAL A 312 -16.23 -10.72 -1.01
C VAL A 312 -14.79 -10.80 -0.54
N CYS A 313 -13.86 -10.45 -1.43
CA CYS A 313 -12.45 -10.35 -1.07
C CYS A 313 -12.18 -8.99 -0.41
N TRP A 314 -12.53 -8.85 0.87
CA TRP A 314 -12.06 -7.73 1.69
C TRP A 314 -10.57 -7.95 2.02
N GLY A 315 -9.71 -7.76 1.01
CA GLY A 315 -8.26 -7.88 1.15
C GLY A 315 -7.63 -6.60 1.69
N TYR A 316 -6.68 -6.74 2.62
CA TYR A 316 -5.77 -5.66 2.99
C TYR A 316 -4.91 -5.24 1.78
N PRO A 317 -4.58 -3.95 1.59
CA PRO A 317 -3.61 -3.53 0.58
C PRO A 317 -2.23 -4.11 0.92
N GLY A 318 -1.87 -5.24 0.31
CA GLY A 318 -0.55 -5.88 0.48
C GLY A 318 -0.53 -7.40 0.48
N LYS A 319 -1.67 -8.07 0.70
CA LYS A 319 -1.80 -9.52 0.44
C LYS A 319 -3.13 -9.78 -0.25
N VAL A 320 -3.17 -9.38 -1.51
CA VAL A 320 -4.20 -9.85 -2.41
C VAL A 320 -3.89 -11.34 -2.66
N LYS A 321 -4.51 -12.26 -1.90
CA LYS A 321 -4.83 -13.56 -2.48
C LYS A 321 -5.92 -13.26 -3.49
N GLU A 322 -5.50 -12.80 -4.68
CA GLU A 322 -6.37 -12.74 -5.82
C GLU A 322 -6.88 -14.17 -5.98
N ARG A 323 -8.19 -14.37 -5.84
CA ARG A 323 -8.78 -15.53 -6.51
C ARG A 323 -8.33 -15.35 -7.95
N PRO A 324 -7.59 -16.29 -8.55
CA PRO A 324 -7.18 -16.13 -9.94
C PRO A 324 -8.46 -15.79 -10.70
N ASP A 325 -8.44 -14.68 -11.44
CA ASP A 325 -9.47 -14.41 -12.44
C ASP A 325 -9.53 -15.71 -13.23
N ARG A 326 -10.59 -16.51 -13.03
CA ARG A 326 -10.78 -17.68 -13.86
C ARG A 326 -10.92 -17.08 -15.25
N PRO A 327 -10.02 -17.39 -16.20
CA PRO A 327 -10.21 -16.92 -17.55
C PRO A 327 -11.60 -17.38 -17.95
N VAL A 328 -12.50 -16.43 -18.21
CA VAL A 328 -13.76 -16.75 -18.86
C VAL A 328 -13.33 -17.15 -20.26
N ILE A 329 -13.06 -18.45 -20.45
CA ILE A 329 -12.81 -19.01 -21.76
C ILE A 329 -14.13 -18.82 -22.50
N LYS A 330 -14.24 -17.71 -23.23
CA LYS A 330 -15.38 -17.40 -24.06
C LYS A 330 -15.32 -18.39 -25.22
N LEU A 331 -16.06 -19.49 -25.13
CA LEU A 331 -16.12 -20.44 -26.25
C LEU A 331 -16.53 -19.69 -27.51
N ALA A 332 -15.80 -19.91 -28.60
CA ALA A 332 -16.21 -19.42 -29.91
C ALA A 332 -17.55 -20.05 -30.31
N ARG A 333 -18.40 -19.32 -31.03
CA ARG A 333 -19.71 -19.78 -31.53
C ARG A 333 -19.63 -21.14 -32.24
N GLN A 334 -18.57 -21.37 -33.03
CA GLN A 334 -18.34 -22.64 -33.72
C GLN A 334 -18.13 -23.81 -32.76
N ASN A 335 -17.48 -23.59 -31.61
CA ASN A 335 -17.27 -24.64 -30.60
C ASN A 335 -18.58 -24.98 -29.89
N VAL A 336 -19.47 -24.00 -29.67
CA VAL A 336 -20.80 -24.24 -29.09
C VAL A 336 -21.67 -25.07 -30.03
N LEU A 337 -21.65 -24.78 -31.34
CA LEU A 337 -22.37 -25.57 -32.35
C LEU A 337 -21.87 -27.02 -32.40
N LYS A 338 -20.55 -27.23 -32.35
CA LYS A 338 -19.96 -28.58 -32.28
C LYS A 338 -20.36 -29.31 -31.01
N ILE A 339 -20.35 -28.64 -29.85
CA ILE A 339 -20.80 -29.22 -28.58
C ILE A 339 -22.27 -29.65 -28.66
N LYS A 340 -23.15 -28.83 -29.25
CA LYS A 340 -24.57 -29.19 -29.43
C LYS A 340 -24.75 -30.38 -30.36
N ALA A 341 -24.00 -30.46 -31.46
CA ALA A 341 -24.03 -31.61 -32.36
C ALA A 341 -23.60 -32.90 -31.62
N LEU A 342 -22.46 -32.87 -30.90
CA LEU A 342 -21.98 -34.02 -30.14
C LEU A 342 -22.94 -34.46 -29.01
N LEU A 343 -23.64 -33.50 -28.38
CA LEU A 343 -24.70 -33.81 -27.40
C LEU A 343 -25.91 -34.49 -28.05
N ASN A 344 -26.28 -34.11 -29.27
CA ASN A 344 -27.34 -34.75 -30.05
C ASN A 344 -26.93 -36.14 -30.54
N ASP A 345 -25.65 -36.32 -30.88
CA ASP A 345 -25.07 -37.61 -31.28
C ASP A 345 -24.91 -38.58 -30.08
N GLY A 346 -25.36 -38.17 -28.88
CA GLY A 346 -25.44 -39.03 -27.69
C GLY A 346 -24.17 -39.08 -26.85
N LEU A 347 -23.16 -38.26 -27.12
CA LEU A 347 -21.93 -38.26 -26.32
C LEU A 347 -22.19 -37.73 -24.90
N SER A 348 -21.47 -38.31 -23.94
CA SER A 348 -21.56 -37.90 -22.54
C SER A 348 -21.01 -36.50 -22.34
N GLY A 349 -21.65 -35.71 -21.48
CA GLY A 349 -21.17 -34.36 -21.16
C GLY A 349 -19.77 -34.33 -20.54
N SER A 350 -19.33 -35.45 -19.95
CA SER A 350 -17.97 -35.64 -19.43
C SER A 350 -16.94 -35.78 -20.55
N GLU A 351 -17.28 -36.54 -21.60
CA GLU A 351 -16.47 -36.73 -22.81
C GLU A 351 -16.22 -35.40 -23.51
N ILE A 352 -17.31 -34.65 -23.74
CA ILE A 352 -17.30 -33.37 -24.44
C ILE A 352 -16.54 -32.31 -23.62
N ALA A 353 -16.73 -32.29 -22.29
CA ALA A 353 -15.99 -31.40 -21.41
C ALA A 353 -14.46 -31.61 -21.52
N ARG A 354 -14.02 -32.87 -21.56
CA ARG A 354 -12.61 -33.23 -21.74
C ARG A 354 -12.09 -32.80 -23.11
N GLN A 355 -12.86 -33.04 -24.16
CA GLN A 355 -12.46 -32.70 -25.54
C GLN A 355 -12.29 -31.20 -25.77
N PHE A 356 -13.14 -30.38 -25.15
CA PHE A 356 -13.12 -28.91 -25.32
C PHE A 356 -12.36 -28.18 -24.21
N GLY A 357 -11.78 -28.88 -23.24
CA GLY A 357 -11.04 -28.29 -22.13
C GLY A 357 -11.91 -27.39 -21.23
N VAL A 358 -13.19 -27.74 -21.06
CA VAL A 358 -14.19 -26.92 -20.35
C VAL A 358 -14.84 -27.71 -19.21
N SER A 359 -15.54 -27.03 -18.30
CA SER A 359 -16.18 -27.72 -17.17
C SER A 359 -17.43 -28.51 -17.61
N ARG A 360 -17.69 -29.65 -16.95
CA ARG A 360 -18.92 -30.43 -17.13
C ARG A 360 -20.18 -29.59 -16.87
N GLU A 361 -20.10 -28.65 -15.93
CA GLU A 361 -21.17 -27.69 -15.63
C GLU A 361 -21.45 -26.76 -16.83
N MET A 362 -20.43 -26.32 -17.56
CA MET A 362 -20.60 -25.50 -18.76
C MET A 362 -21.30 -26.27 -19.88
N ILE A 363 -20.94 -27.54 -20.09
CA ILE A 363 -21.62 -28.43 -21.05
C ILE A 363 -23.09 -28.65 -20.64
N SER A 364 -23.35 -28.87 -19.35
CA SER A 364 -24.72 -29.01 -18.82
C SER A 364 -25.56 -27.75 -19.08
N ARG A 365 -25.00 -26.55 -18.86
CA ARG A 365 -25.70 -25.28 -19.12
C ARG A 365 -25.98 -25.02 -20.61
N ILE A 366 -25.12 -25.52 -21.51
CA ILE A 366 -25.36 -25.49 -22.96
C ILE A 366 -26.46 -26.48 -23.33
N LYS A 367 -26.41 -27.71 -22.79
CA LYS A 367 -27.43 -28.75 -23.00
C LYS A 367 -28.82 -28.29 -22.55
N LEU A 368 -28.91 -27.65 -21.39
CA LEU A 368 -30.15 -27.14 -20.80
C LEU A 368 -30.63 -25.82 -21.43
N GLY A 369 -29.91 -25.27 -22.43
CA GLY A 369 -30.26 -24.00 -23.05
C GLY A 369 -30.22 -22.80 -22.10
N ILE A 370 -29.56 -22.93 -20.94
CA ILE A 370 -29.43 -21.82 -19.97
C ILE A 370 -28.45 -20.78 -20.50
N SER A 371 -27.41 -21.23 -21.19
CA SER A 371 -26.37 -20.40 -21.81
C SER A 371 -26.42 -20.53 -23.33
N TRP A 372 -26.07 -19.47 -24.07
CA TRP A 372 -26.12 -19.43 -25.54
C TRP A 372 -27.49 -19.72 -26.15
N LYS A 373 -28.57 -19.16 -25.57
CA LYS A 373 -29.97 -19.30 -26.05
C LYS A 373 -30.21 -18.89 -27.51
N HIS A 374 -29.35 -18.03 -28.05
CA HIS A 374 -29.46 -17.42 -29.39
C HIS A 374 -28.69 -18.19 -30.47
N ILE A 375 -28.02 -19.27 -30.09
CA ILE A 375 -27.36 -20.28 -30.92
C ILE A 375 -28.09 -21.58 -30.61
#